data_AF-A0AAQ3M5D5-F1
#
_entry.id   AF-A0AAQ3M5D5-F1
#
_cell.length_a   1.000
_cell.length_b   1.000
_cell.length_c   1.000
_cell.angle_alpha   90.00
_cell.angle_beta   90.00
_cell.angle_gamma   90.00
#
_symmetry.space_group_name_H-M   'P 1'
#
loop_
_entity.id
_entity.type
_entity.pdbx_description
1 polymer ?
#
loop_
_entity_poly.entity_id
_entity_poly.type
_entity_poly.pdbx_seq_one_letter_code
_entity_poly.pdbx_strand_id
1 'polypeptide(L)'
;MMTYLLPKNWQYPDAILPVSDTICSPSQDTTTNQTAGSPRLKVAKGSTVALQYNENGHITKPQNNAPGKETPGKVYVYGTTQSQPSDSFLKIHKQWTEDGSGGDGRGRLLYSGPFDDGHCYQYSSHDPGEFSSIEEARESQWPPPGSADPAQGMNLWCRADVTLPNDINTDLYTLYWVWDFPSYADDRLRYQPQYYTTCIDLDIE
;
A
#
# COMPACT_ATOMS: atom_id res chain seq x y z
N MET A 1 -13.20 -1.14 -5.79
CA MET A 1 -12.43 -0.61 -4.63
C MET A 1 -10.96 -0.88 -4.92
N MET A 2 -10.10 0.12 -4.84
CA MET A 2 -8.68 -0.02 -5.23
C MET A 2 -7.81 -0.70 -4.16
N THR A 3 -8.34 -0.89 -2.96
CA THR A 3 -7.67 -1.58 -1.85
C THR A 3 -8.44 -2.83 -1.46
N TYR A 4 -7.70 -3.87 -1.08
CA TYR A 4 -8.22 -5.16 -0.67
C TYR A 4 -7.75 -5.47 0.74
N LEU A 5 -8.70 -5.62 1.67
CA LEU A 5 -8.42 -5.86 3.08
C LEU A 5 -8.29 -7.35 3.35
N LEU A 6 -7.16 -7.72 3.98
CA LEU A 6 -6.87 -9.04 4.51
C LEU A 6 -6.60 -8.91 6.03
N PRO A 7 -7.19 -9.78 6.86
CA PRO A 7 -8.25 -10.73 6.51
C PRO A 7 -9.56 -10.05 6.08
N LYS A 8 -10.34 -10.69 5.18
CA LYS A 8 -11.58 -10.13 4.59
C LYS A 8 -12.65 -9.69 5.58
N ASN A 9 -12.61 -10.20 6.81
CA ASN A 9 -13.48 -9.86 7.92
C ASN A 9 -12.69 -10.09 9.22
N TRP A 10 -13.16 -9.50 10.34
CA TRP A 10 -12.76 -9.87 11.71
C TRP A 10 -13.12 -11.33 12.09
N GLN A 11 -13.44 -12.19 11.10
CA GLN A 11 -13.93 -13.56 11.22
C GLN A 11 -12.83 -14.59 11.52
N TYR A 12 -11.56 -14.17 11.59
CA TYR A 12 -10.51 -15.04 12.11
C TYR A 12 -10.33 -14.70 13.57
N PRO A 13 -10.86 -15.51 14.51
CA PRO A 13 -10.78 -15.23 15.95
C PRO A 13 -9.34 -15.07 16.47
N ASP A 14 -8.36 -15.49 15.66
CA ASP A 14 -6.91 -15.43 15.91
C ASP A 14 -6.10 -14.76 14.77
N ALA A 15 -6.77 -14.08 13.83
CA ALA A 15 -6.13 -13.40 12.68
C ALA A 15 -5.24 -14.29 11.77
N ILE A 16 -5.53 -15.59 11.71
CA ILE A 16 -4.83 -16.53 10.82
C ILE A 16 -5.37 -16.37 9.41
N LEU A 17 -4.54 -15.86 8.51
CA LEU A 17 -4.86 -15.78 7.08
C LEU A 17 -4.83 -17.17 6.44
N PRO A 18 -5.85 -17.57 5.67
CA PRO A 18 -5.78 -18.75 4.82
C PRO A 18 -4.68 -18.63 3.76
N VAL A 19 -4.01 -19.74 3.45
CA VAL A 19 -3.05 -19.78 2.33
C VAL A 19 -3.72 -19.48 0.99
N SER A 20 -5.05 -19.71 0.89
CA SER A 20 -5.84 -19.40 -0.30
C SER A 20 -6.18 -17.93 -0.48
N ASP A 21 -5.92 -17.06 0.50
CA ASP A 21 -6.14 -15.63 0.32
C ASP A 21 -5.11 -15.08 -0.68
N THR A 22 -5.63 -14.56 -1.78
CA THR A 22 -4.84 -13.95 -2.84
C THR A 22 -4.28 -12.61 -2.41
N ILE A 23 -3.16 -12.18 -2.98
CA ILE A 23 -2.61 -10.84 -2.75
C ILE A 23 -3.39 -9.78 -3.56
N CYS A 24 -3.87 -10.13 -4.75
CA CYS A 24 -4.73 -9.26 -5.55
C CYS A 24 -6.20 -9.41 -5.16
N SER A 25 -6.95 -8.32 -5.25
CA SER A 25 -8.40 -8.38 -5.14
C SER A 25 -8.99 -9.26 -6.25
N PRO A 26 -10.10 -9.99 -6.04
CA PRO A 26 -10.80 -10.68 -7.11
C PRO A 26 -11.23 -9.76 -8.27
N SER A 27 -11.41 -8.45 -8.04
CA SER A 27 -11.69 -7.49 -9.11
C SER A 27 -10.45 -7.07 -9.92
N GLN A 28 -9.24 -7.42 -9.44
CA GLN A 28 -7.95 -7.17 -10.08
C GLN A 28 -7.38 -8.46 -10.71
N ASP A 29 -8.18 -9.53 -10.74
CA ASP A 29 -7.80 -10.87 -11.18
C ASP A 29 -7.57 -11.00 -12.71
N THR A 30 -7.80 -9.92 -13.44
CA THR A 30 -7.61 -9.85 -14.89
C THR A 30 -6.71 -8.69 -15.26
N THR A 31 -5.52 -8.96 -15.76
CA THR A 31 -4.53 -7.97 -16.24
C THR A 31 -5.02 -7.11 -17.42
N THR A 32 -6.19 -7.43 -17.97
CA THR A 32 -6.75 -6.77 -19.16
C THR A 32 -7.84 -5.74 -18.88
N ASN A 33 -8.39 -5.67 -17.66
CA ASN A 33 -9.51 -4.79 -17.33
C ASN A 33 -9.04 -3.56 -16.55
N GLN A 34 -8.34 -2.66 -17.24
CA GLN A 34 -8.02 -1.35 -16.67
C GLN A 34 -9.28 -0.50 -16.52
N THR A 35 -9.34 0.27 -15.43
CA THR A 35 -10.47 1.16 -15.18
C THR A 35 -10.43 2.29 -16.21
N ALA A 36 -11.57 2.58 -16.85
CA ALA A 36 -11.66 3.67 -17.82
C ALA A 36 -11.22 5.01 -17.19
N GLY A 37 -10.27 5.70 -17.83
CA GLY A 37 -9.69 6.94 -17.30
C GLY A 37 -8.51 6.76 -16.34
N SER A 38 -8.09 5.52 -16.07
CA SER A 38 -6.92 5.21 -15.24
C SER A 38 -6.02 4.21 -15.98
N PRO A 39 -5.30 4.65 -17.03
CA PRO A 39 -4.43 3.78 -17.82
C PRO A 39 -3.24 3.28 -16.99
N ARG A 40 -2.63 2.18 -17.43
CA ARG A 40 -1.34 1.73 -16.90
C ARG A 40 -0.29 2.80 -17.14
N LEU A 41 0.57 2.98 -16.14
CA LEU A 41 1.71 3.88 -16.26
C LEU A 41 2.74 3.25 -17.22
N LYS A 42 3.20 4.03 -18.18
CA LYS A 42 4.32 3.70 -19.07
C LYS A 42 5.62 4.14 -18.42
N VAL A 43 6.60 3.25 -18.34
CA VAL A 43 7.83 3.52 -17.61
C VAL A 43 9.00 2.71 -18.17
N ALA A 44 10.18 3.33 -18.24
CA ALA A 44 11.38 2.61 -18.65
C ALA A 44 11.92 1.74 -17.51
N LYS A 45 12.50 0.59 -17.85
CA LYS A 45 13.25 -0.24 -16.88
C LYS A 45 14.33 0.59 -16.17
N GLY A 46 14.58 0.29 -14.89
CA GLY A 46 15.51 1.08 -14.06
C GLY A 46 14.97 2.40 -13.53
N SER A 47 13.80 2.86 -13.99
CA SER A 47 13.21 4.11 -13.51
C SER A 47 12.61 3.96 -12.12
N THR A 48 12.49 5.09 -11.42
CA THR A 48 11.75 5.17 -10.15
C THR A 48 10.28 5.52 -10.42
N VAL A 49 9.38 4.72 -9.86
CA VAL A 49 7.93 4.95 -9.86
C VAL A 49 7.52 5.46 -8.48
N ALA A 50 6.82 6.59 -8.45
CA ALA A 50 6.24 7.14 -7.23
C ALA A 50 4.85 6.52 -7.00
N LEU A 51 4.72 5.69 -5.97
CA LEU A 51 3.43 5.17 -5.51
C LEU A 51 2.87 6.13 -4.46
N GLN A 52 1.73 6.74 -4.74
CA GLN A 52 1.09 7.71 -3.85
C GLN A 52 -0.22 7.17 -3.30
N TYR A 53 -0.49 7.39 -2.01
CA TYR A 53 -1.65 6.84 -1.31
C TYR A 53 -2.14 7.75 -0.17
N ASN A 54 -3.44 7.75 0.08
CA ASN A 54 -4.04 8.49 1.19
C ASN A 54 -3.79 7.78 2.53
N GLU A 55 -3.45 8.55 3.56
CA GLU A 55 -3.32 8.03 4.92
C GLU A 55 -4.66 7.87 5.65
N ASN A 56 -5.71 8.56 5.17
CA ASN A 56 -7.11 8.38 5.61
C ASN A 56 -7.29 8.54 7.14
N GLY A 57 -6.49 9.40 7.77
CA GLY A 57 -6.51 9.66 9.20
C GLY A 57 -5.74 8.67 10.07
N HIS A 58 -5.13 7.62 9.51
CA HIS A 58 -4.34 6.66 10.30
C HIS A 58 -3.02 7.23 10.85
N ILE A 59 -2.55 8.34 10.28
CA ILE A 59 -1.37 9.09 10.70
C ILE A 59 -1.76 10.39 11.40
N THR A 60 -2.58 11.23 10.76
CA THR A 60 -2.92 12.55 11.34
C THR A 60 -3.92 12.43 12.47
N LYS A 61 -4.82 11.45 12.44
CA LYS A 61 -5.84 11.23 13.46
C LYS A 61 -5.60 9.90 14.19
N PRO A 62 -4.43 9.70 14.83
CA PRO A 62 -4.09 8.41 15.43
C PRO A 62 -5.07 7.98 16.53
N GLN A 63 -5.79 8.93 17.14
CA GLN A 63 -6.87 8.66 18.08
C GLN A 63 -8.06 7.91 17.48
N ASN A 64 -8.23 7.94 16.16
CA ASN A 64 -9.28 7.20 15.45
C ASN A 64 -8.89 5.75 15.17
N ASN A 65 -7.62 5.39 15.40
CA ASN A 65 -7.17 4.01 15.23
C ASN A 65 -7.78 3.11 16.32
N ALA A 66 -8.12 1.88 15.92
CA ALA A 66 -8.60 0.89 16.88
C ALA A 66 -7.54 0.59 17.95
N PRO A 67 -7.94 0.22 19.18
CA PRO A 67 -7.01 -0.24 20.20
C PRO A 67 -6.06 -1.32 19.65
N GLY A 68 -4.79 -1.27 20.04
CA GLY A 68 -3.77 -2.18 19.49
C GLY A 68 -2.95 -1.60 18.32
N LYS A 69 -3.42 -0.51 17.68
CA LYS A 69 -2.80 0.08 16.47
C LYS A 69 -1.88 1.27 16.81
N GLU A 70 -0.74 1.03 17.46
CA GLU A 70 0.14 2.11 17.96
C GLU A 70 1.02 2.74 16.88
N THR A 71 1.22 2.06 15.76
CA THR A 71 2.09 2.55 14.68
C THR A 71 1.32 2.53 13.37
N PRO A 72 1.55 3.49 12.46
CA PRO A 72 0.96 3.47 11.11
C PRO A 72 1.34 2.24 10.28
N GLY A 73 2.38 1.50 10.68
CA GLY A 73 2.81 0.29 9.99
C GLY A 73 3.80 0.56 8.85
N LYS A 74 3.91 -0.41 7.95
CA LYS A 74 4.90 -0.41 6.86
C LYS A 74 4.26 -0.70 5.52
N VAL A 75 4.86 -0.13 4.48
CA VAL A 75 4.57 -0.50 3.09
C VAL A 75 5.64 -1.46 2.60
N TYR A 76 5.20 -2.48 1.86
CA TYR A 76 6.03 -3.37 1.09
C TYR A 76 5.57 -3.32 -0.36
N VAL A 77 6.51 -3.25 -1.29
CA VAL A 77 6.21 -3.32 -2.72
C VAL A 77 7.01 -4.46 -3.31
N TYR A 78 6.30 -5.39 -3.92
CA TYR A 78 6.88 -6.52 -4.64
C TYR A 78 6.67 -6.32 -6.13
N GLY A 79 7.53 -6.92 -6.96
CA GLY A 79 7.38 -6.85 -8.41
C GLY A 79 7.69 -8.16 -9.11
N THR A 80 6.99 -8.43 -10.22
CA THR A 80 7.15 -9.63 -11.04
C THR A 80 6.73 -9.41 -12.49
N THR A 81 7.34 -10.17 -13.41
CA THR A 81 6.90 -10.33 -14.81
C THR A 81 5.97 -11.55 -14.99
N GLN A 82 5.72 -12.32 -13.92
CA GLN A 82 5.04 -13.62 -13.93
C GLN A 82 3.86 -13.63 -12.95
N SER A 83 3.12 -12.53 -12.85
CA SER A 83 1.93 -12.39 -11.99
C SER A 83 0.87 -13.43 -12.34
N GLN A 84 0.20 -13.98 -11.33
CA GLN A 84 -0.88 -14.96 -11.48
C GLN A 84 -2.12 -14.56 -10.65
N PRO A 85 -3.33 -14.81 -11.19
CA PRO A 85 -4.60 -14.75 -10.46
C PRO A 85 -4.58 -15.36 -9.05
N SER A 86 -3.93 -16.52 -8.93
CA SER A 86 -3.85 -17.31 -7.71
C SER A 86 -2.70 -16.94 -6.78
N ASP A 87 -2.01 -15.82 -7.01
CA ASP A 87 -0.88 -15.40 -6.20
C ASP A 87 -1.30 -15.18 -4.75
N SER A 88 -0.75 -16.00 -3.86
CA SER A 88 -1.13 -16.06 -2.44
C SER A 88 -0.39 -14.99 -1.64
N PHE A 89 -1.14 -14.26 -0.80
CA PHE A 89 -0.57 -13.26 0.10
C PHE A 89 0.53 -13.86 0.99
N LEU A 90 0.27 -15.01 1.62
CA LEU A 90 1.22 -15.64 2.55
C LEU A 90 2.45 -16.23 1.87
N LYS A 91 2.40 -16.51 0.56
CA LYS A 91 3.55 -17.02 -0.20
C LYS A 91 4.44 -15.91 -0.75
N ILE A 92 3.98 -14.66 -0.72
CA ILE A 92 4.68 -13.50 -1.28
C ILE A 92 5.11 -12.54 -0.16
N HIS A 93 4.17 -12.10 0.67
CA HIS A 93 4.44 -11.10 1.71
C HIS A 93 5.47 -11.62 2.71
N LYS A 94 6.59 -10.91 2.84
CA LYS A 94 7.77 -11.27 3.65
C LYS A 94 8.41 -12.61 3.26
N GLN A 95 8.05 -13.18 2.11
CA GLN A 95 8.67 -14.39 1.55
C GLN A 95 9.56 -14.04 0.35
N TRP A 96 9.09 -13.17 -0.54
CA TRP A 96 9.91 -12.64 -1.63
C TRP A 96 10.97 -11.68 -1.08
N THR A 97 12.22 -11.90 -1.48
CA THR A 97 13.40 -11.15 -1.04
C THR A 97 13.89 -10.21 -2.14
N GLU A 98 14.74 -9.25 -1.81
CA GLU A 98 15.25 -8.24 -2.76
C GLU A 98 16.07 -8.85 -3.90
N ASP A 99 16.80 -9.93 -3.62
CA ASP A 99 17.60 -10.68 -4.60
C ASP A 99 16.75 -11.58 -5.52
N GLY A 100 15.44 -11.68 -5.27
CA GLY A 100 14.50 -12.52 -6.02
C GLY A 100 14.63 -14.02 -5.78
N SER A 101 15.37 -14.46 -4.75
CA SER A 101 15.52 -15.89 -4.42
C SER A 101 14.45 -16.42 -3.47
N GLY A 102 13.74 -15.53 -2.78
CA GLY A 102 12.73 -15.85 -1.78
C GLY A 102 11.38 -16.32 -2.35
N GLY A 103 10.62 -17.03 -1.52
CA GLY A 103 9.35 -17.63 -1.89
C GLY A 103 9.50 -18.64 -3.03
N ASP A 104 8.82 -18.40 -4.15
CA ASP A 104 8.86 -19.24 -5.35
C ASP A 104 9.76 -18.70 -6.47
N GLY A 105 10.52 -17.64 -6.21
CA GLY A 105 11.51 -17.09 -7.13
C GLY A 105 10.94 -16.40 -8.38
N ARG A 106 9.63 -16.15 -8.44
CA ARG A 106 9.00 -15.46 -9.58
C ARG A 106 9.07 -13.95 -9.53
N GLY A 107 9.41 -13.37 -8.38
CA GLY A 107 9.51 -11.94 -8.20
C GLY A 107 10.42 -11.57 -7.04
N ARG A 108 10.42 -10.30 -6.67
CA ARG A 108 11.32 -9.75 -5.65
C ARG A 108 10.68 -8.62 -4.86
N LEU A 109 11.22 -8.37 -3.68
CA LEU A 109 10.93 -7.16 -2.90
C LEU A 109 11.65 -5.97 -3.56
N LEU A 110 10.91 -4.89 -3.83
CA LEU A 110 11.43 -3.67 -4.45
C LEU A 110 11.51 -2.49 -3.47
N TYR A 111 10.65 -2.49 -2.45
CA TYR A 111 10.62 -1.45 -1.43
C TYR A 111 10.07 -2.01 -0.12
N SER A 112 10.69 -1.62 1.00
CA SER A 112 10.10 -1.75 2.33
C SER A 112 10.40 -0.49 3.14
N GLY A 113 9.38 0.13 3.70
CA GLY A 113 9.51 1.38 4.45
C GLY A 113 8.29 1.69 5.29
N PRO A 114 8.31 2.79 6.07
CA PRO A 114 7.15 3.22 6.83
C PRO A 114 5.99 3.57 5.88
N PHE A 115 4.75 3.37 6.34
CA PHE A 115 3.55 3.89 5.66
C PHE A 115 3.46 5.41 5.76
N ASP A 116 3.94 5.97 6.87
CA ASP A 116 4.12 7.40 7.05
C ASP A 116 5.44 7.85 6.43
N ASP A 117 5.39 8.65 5.37
CA ASP A 117 6.58 9.19 4.70
C ASP A 117 7.18 10.43 5.39
N GLY A 118 6.55 10.88 6.48
CA GLY A 118 6.95 12.05 7.26
C GLY A 118 6.39 13.38 6.74
N HIS A 119 5.71 13.38 5.60
CA HIS A 119 5.22 14.60 4.95
C HIS A 119 3.70 14.61 4.80
N CYS A 120 3.10 13.48 4.47
CA CYS A 120 1.69 13.39 4.11
C CYS A 120 0.72 13.75 5.22
N TYR A 121 -0.47 14.20 4.87
CA TYR A 121 -1.51 14.50 5.85
C TYR A 121 -2.90 14.47 5.20
N GLN A 122 -3.89 14.05 5.99
CA GLN A 122 -5.29 14.24 5.69
C GLN A 122 -5.73 15.61 6.20
N TYR A 123 -6.17 16.47 5.28
CA TYR A 123 -6.78 17.75 5.63
C TYR A 123 -8.10 17.51 6.37
N SER A 124 -8.29 18.24 7.45
CA SER A 124 -9.53 18.41 8.17
C SER A 124 -9.91 19.90 8.13
N SER A 125 -11.19 20.23 8.21
CA SER A 125 -11.73 21.58 8.06
C SER A 125 -11.30 22.59 9.15
N HIS A 126 -10.24 22.32 9.90
CA HIS A 126 -9.84 23.03 11.13
C HIS A 126 -10.98 23.09 12.16
N ASP A 127 -11.97 22.20 12.03
CA ASP A 127 -13.08 22.09 12.98
C ASP A 127 -12.54 21.57 14.32
N PRO A 128 -12.92 22.21 15.45
CA PRO A 128 -12.50 21.75 16.77
C PRO A 128 -12.93 20.29 17.01
N GLY A 129 -11.96 19.40 17.24
CA GLY A 129 -12.18 17.97 17.47
C GLY A 129 -11.87 17.06 16.28
N GLU A 130 -11.71 17.60 15.08
CA GLU A 130 -11.30 16.87 13.87
C GLU A 130 -9.85 17.15 13.47
N PHE A 131 -9.33 18.31 13.87
CA PHE A 131 -7.98 18.80 13.58
C PHE A 131 -6.92 18.19 14.49
N SER A 132 -5.75 17.88 13.92
CA SER A 132 -4.62 17.30 14.66
C SER A 132 -3.37 18.19 14.63
N SER A 133 -2.59 18.18 15.71
CA SER A 133 -1.29 18.87 15.75
C SER A 133 -0.28 18.32 14.72
N ILE A 134 -0.45 17.07 14.26
CA ILE A 134 0.38 16.45 13.23
C ILE A 134 0.09 17.09 11.87
N GLU A 135 -1.19 17.24 11.53
CA GLU A 135 -1.66 17.94 10.34
C GLU A 135 -1.13 19.37 10.30
N GLU A 136 -1.32 20.15 11.38
CA GLU A 136 -0.83 21.54 11.48
C GLU A 136 0.68 21.65 11.21
N ALA A 137 1.46 20.80 11.86
CA ALA A 137 2.91 20.80 11.74
C ALA A 137 3.35 20.45 10.31
N ARG A 138 2.64 19.56 9.62
CA ARG A 138 2.95 19.15 8.24
C ARG A 138 2.48 20.19 7.23
N GLU A 139 1.26 20.70 7.34
CA GLU A 139 0.73 21.76 6.47
C GLU A 139 1.60 23.02 6.49
N SER A 140 2.14 23.38 7.66
CA SER A 140 3.03 24.53 7.79
C SER A 140 4.36 24.39 7.03
N GLN A 141 4.80 23.15 6.78
CA GLN A 141 6.05 22.83 6.09
C GLN A 141 5.85 22.44 4.62
N TRP A 142 4.76 21.74 4.34
CA TRP A 142 4.40 21.19 3.03
C TRP A 142 2.97 21.63 2.68
N PRO A 143 2.81 22.77 1.97
CA PRO A 143 1.50 23.26 1.59
C PRO A 143 0.72 22.28 0.72
N PRO A 144 -0.62 22.28 0.79
CA PRO A 144 -1.45 21.37 0.03
C PRO A 144 -1.34 21.64 -1.48
N PRO A 145 -1.43 20.58 -2.32
CA PRO A 145 -1.42 20.75 -3.78
C PRO A 145 -2.58 21.60 -4.31
N GLY A 146 -3.76 21.52 -3.68
CA GLY A 146 -4.94 22.31 -4.00
C GLY A 146 -5.42 22.09 -5.43
N SER A 147 -5.68 23.17 -6.16
CA SER A 147 -6.15 23.10 -7.55
C SER A 147 -5.09 22.63 -8.55
N ALA A 148 -3.81 22.59 -8.17
CA ALA A 148 -2.74 22.09 -9.02
C ALA A 148 -2.75 20.55 -9.14
N ASP A 149 -3.26 19.86 -8.13
CA ASP A 149 -3.52 18.42 -8.16
C ASP A 149 -4.91 18.13 -7.58
N PRO A 150 -5.97 18.17 -8.42
CA PRO A 150 -7.33 17.91 -7.98
C PRO A 150 -7.55 16.51 -7.38
N ALA A 151 -6.67 15.54 -7.64
CA ALA A 151 -6.79 14.20 -7.07
C ALA A 151 -6.45 14.21 -5.57
N GLN A 152 -5.41 14.95 -5.19
CA GLN A 152 -5.04 15.16 -3.79
C GLN A 152 -5.90 16.22 -3.11
N GLY A 153 -6.23 17.28 -3.85
CA GLY A 153 -6.97 18.42 -3.34
C GLY A 153 -6.23 19.07 -2.17
N MET A 154 -6.89 19.16 -1.02
CA MET A 154 -6.28 19.73 0.20
C MET A 154 -5.43 18.74 0.97
N ASN A 155 -5.49 17.45 0.65
CA ASN A 155 -4.63 16.45 1.30
C ASN A 155 -3.23 16.47 0.66
N LEU A 156 -2.25 15.93 1.38
CA LEU A 156 -0.97 15.53 0.81
C LEU A 156 -0.84 14.02 0.95
N TRP A 157 -0.76 13.29 -0.17
CA TRP A 157 -0.68 11.83 -0.16
C TRP A 157 0.70 11.36 0.27
N CYS A 158 0.75 10.24 0.99
CA CYS A 158 2.00 9.58 1.33
C CYS A 158 2.60 8.94 0.08
N ARG A 159 3.92 8.84 0.06
CA ARG A 159 4.67 8.37 -1.10
C ARG A 159 5.66 7.27 -0.76
N ALA A 160 5.71 6.26 -1.63
CA ALA A 160 6.80 5.29 -1.67
C ALA A 160 7.45 5.33 -3.06
N ASP A 161 8.76 5.59 -3.11
CA ASP A 161 9.54 5.60 -4.33
C ASP A 161 10.14 4.22 -4.60
N VAL A 162 9.74 3.60 -5.71
CA VAL A 162 10.08 2.22 -6.05
C VAL A 162 10.93 2.23 -7.30
N THR A 163 12.18 1.77 -7.20
CA THR A 163 13.05 1.64 -8.38
C THR A 163 12.80 0.30 -9.06
N LEU A 164 12.42 0.34 -10.34
CA LEU A 164 12.19 -0.86 -11.13
C LEU A 164 13.51 -1.54 -11.48
N PRO A 165 13.56 -2.89 -11.54
CA PRO A 165 14.75 -3.58 -11.97
C PRO A 165 15.16 -3.25 -13.42
N ASN A 166 16.46 -3.26 -13.69
CA ASN A 166 17.00 -3.06 -15.05
C ASN A 166 16.90 -4.31 -15.93
N ASP A 167 16.69 -5.47 -15.31
CA ASP A 167 16.63 -6.79 -15.94
C ASP A 167 15.21 -7.22 -16.35
N ILE A 168 14.23 -6.31 -16.31
CA ILE A 168 12.88 -6.59 -16.84
C ILE A 168 12.98 -6.88 -18.34
N ASN A 169 12.41 -8.00 -18.76
CA ASN A 169 12.51 -8.56 -20.11
C ASN A 169 11.14 -8.75 -20.80
N THR A 170 10.10 -8.13 -20.25
CA THR A 170 8.72 -8.16 -20.77
C THR A 170 8.15 -6.76 -20.77
N ASP A 171 7.16 -6.52 -21.64
CA ASP A 171 6.48 -5.21 -21.74
C ASP A 171 5.45 -4.98 -20.62
N LEU A 172 5.16 -6.01 -19.81
CA LEU A 172 4.27 -5.95 -18.66
C LEU A 172 5.03 -6.26 -17.38
N TYR A 173 4.84 -5.43 -16.37
CA TYR A 173 5.36 -5.64 -15.02
C TYR A 173 4.27 -5.37 -13.99
N THR A 174 4.06 -6.28 -13.05
CA THR A 174 3.05 -6.12 -12.01
C THR A 174 3.72 -5.81 -10.67
N LEU A 175 3.23 -4.78 -10.00
CA LEU A 175 3.56 -4.45 -8.63
C LEU A 175 2.47 -4.95 -7.69
N TYR A 176 2.88 -5.50 -6.54
CA TYR A 176 2.01 -5.75 -5.41
C TYR A 176 2.37 -4.77 -4.30
N TRP A 177 1.49 -3.81 -4.06
CA TRP A 177 1.62 -2.90 -2.93
C TRP A 177 0.87 -3.49 -1.74
N VAL A 178 1.54 -3.53 -0.59
CA VAL A 178 1.00 -4.06 0.67
C VAL A 178 1.26 -3.03 1.76
N TRP A 179 0.20 -2.51 2.36
CA TRP A 179 0.27 -1.84 3.65
C TRP A 179 0.01 -2.85 4.76
N ASP A 180 1.06 -3.13 5.53
CA ASP A 180 1.06 -3.96 6.72
C ASP A 180 0.80 -3.06 7.94
N PHE A 181 -0.45 -3.04 8.40
CA PHE A 181 -0.92 -2.26 9.53
C PHE A 181 -1.01 -3.15 10.78
N PRO A 182 0.05 -3.18 11.61
CA PRO A 182 0.16 -4.14 12.70
C PRO A 182 -0.83 -3.82 13.82
N SER A 183 -1.04 -4.78 14.70
CA SER A 183 -1.69 -4.58 16.00
C SER A 183 -0.88 -5.29 17.06
N TYR A 184 -0.86 -4.83 18.30
CA TYR A 184 -0.39 -5.66 19.43
C TYR A 184 -1.55 -6.37 20.13
N ALA A 185 -1.22 -7.32 21.00
CA ALA A 185 -2.16 -8.04 21.84
C ALA A 185 -1.70 -7.99 23.30
N ASP A 186 -2.64 -7.99 24.23
CA ASP A 186 -2.43 -8.11 25.67
C ASP A 186 -3.62 -8.84 26.34
N ASP A 187 -3.68 -8.86 27.67
CA ASP A 187 -4.76 -9.52 28.43
C ASP A 187 -6.18 -8.99 28.10
N ARG A 188 -6.29 -7.81 27.47
CA ARG A 188 -7.54 -7.11 27.14
C ARG A 188 -7.74 -6.95 25.63
N LEU A 189 -6.68 -7.05 24.83
CA LEU A 189 -6.67 -6.81 23.39
C LEU A 189 -6.24 -8.05 22.62
N ARG A 190 -7.00 -8.41 21.59
CA ARG A 190 -6.63 -9.49 20.67
C ARG A 190 -5.76 -8.96 19.54
N TYR A 191 -4.86 -9.82 19.05
CA TYR A 191 -4.08 -9.55 17.83
C TYR A 191 -5.02 -9.49 16.63
N GLN A 192 -5.06 -8.33 15.96
CA GLN A 192 -5.90 -8.03 14.80
C GLN A 192 -5.10 -7.24 13.73
N PRO A 193 -4.10 -7.88 13.09
CA PRO A 193 -3.39 -7.30 11.97
C PRO A 193 -4.35 -7.01 10.82
N GLN A 194 -4.04 -5.95 10.08
CA GLN A 194 -4.74 -5.61 8.85
C GLN A 194 -3.70 -5.43 7.77
N TYR A 195 -3.94 -6.03 6.63
CA TYR A 195 -3.13 -5.87 5.44
C TYR A 195 -4.03 -5.31 4.36
N TYR A 196 -3.65 -4.17 3.79
CA TYR A 196 -4.33 -3.61 2.66
C TYR A 196 -3.45 -3.82 1.44
N THR A 197 -3.98 -4.44 0.40
CA THR A 197 -3.21 -4.77 -0.79
C THR A 197 -3.82 -4.13 -2.03
N THR A 198 -2.97 -3.88 -3.02
CA THR A 198 -3.40 -3.53 -4.38
C THR A 198 -2.39 -4.04 -5.40
N CYS A 199 -2.88 -4.51 -6.54
CA CYS A 199 -2.07 -4.95 -7.66
C CYS A 199 -2.12 -3.93 -8.79
N ILE A 200 -0.95 -3.56 -9.31
CA ILE A 200 -0.78 -2.45 -10.25
C ILE A 200 0.05 -2.96 -11.42
N ASP A 201 -0.52 -2.91 -12.63
CA ASP A 201 0.21 -3.24 -13.84
C ASP A 201 0.87 -2.00 -14.45
N LEU A 202 2.10 -2.17 -14.92
CA LEU A 202 2.91 -1.16 -15.60
C LEU A 202 3.23 -1.63 -17.02
N ASP A 203 3.23 -0.69 -17.95
CA ASP A 203 3.74 -0.92 -19.31
C ASP A 203 5.23 -0.52 -19.34
N ILE A 204 6.11 -1.45 -19.70
CA ILE A 204 7.57 -1.27 -19.74
C ILE A 204 8.00 -0.89 -21.15
N GLU A 205 8.78 0.19 -21.26
CA GLU A 205 9.34 0.71 -22.52
C GLU A 205 10.88 0.75 -22.55
#